data_AF-A0A3S4SFT6-F1
#
_entry.id   AF-A0A3S4SFT6-F1
#
_cell.length_a   1.000
_cell.length_b   1.000
_cell.length_c   1.000
_cell.angle_alpha   90.00
_cell.angle_beta   90.00
_cell.angle_gamma   90.00
#
_symmetry.space_group_name_H-M   'P 1'
#
loop_
_entity.id
_entity.type
_entity.pdbx_description
1 polymer ?
#
loop_
_entity_poly.entity_id
_entity_poly.type
_entity_poly.pdbx_seq_one_letter_code
_entity_poly.pdbx_strand_id
1 'polypeptide(L)'
;MAGIITQQDINNYKDQINKNGVGGAISVYQSLQSKGYTYAGWAGGVASGKTVTGQAALNFMAASSGKTFSESQLNNIRIDMANSYLNTLVKNIERDGGKTTSDISFEQMRDFHKNVFKDHGLNINNWTLEHPMSLVGKYAGKKAQEKYWQDLSKTEGDGVDALWNSHSLQNIVTDAGQGFIVIDVDSGKPIPSSDLNAWFEAGHDPEGVKVIPISDEDKKKQRNGWIMLIWMIPLSTGRENSSYLRMMRPKWFLRSLSILTVMV
;
A
#
# COMPACT_ATOMS: atom_id res chain seq x y z
N MET A 1 2.75 -16.16 -14.37
CA MET A 1 3.03 -15.10 -15.36
C MET A 1 1.70 -14.61 -15.90
N ALA A 2 1.55 -13.31 -16.13
CA ALA A 2 0.30 -12.78 -16.66
C ALA A 2 0.13 -13.15 -18.15
N GLY A 3 -1.12 -13.14 -18.61
CA GLY A 3 -1.49 -13.29 -20.01
C GLY A 3 -0.96 -12.14 -20.84
N ILE A 4 -0.81 -12.40 -22.14
CA ILE A 4 -0.32 -11.41 -23.09
C ILE A 4 -1.35 -10.28 -23.25
N ILE A 5 -0.85 -9.04 -23.21
CA ILE A 5 -1.59 -7.83 -23.58
C ILE A 5 -0.90 -7.17 -24.76
N THR A 6 -1.70 -6.78 -25.75
CA THR A 6 -1.28 -6.08 -26.97
C THR A 6 -1.84 -4.65 -27.01
N GLN A 7 -1.36 -3.85 -27.96
CA GLN A 7 -1.93 -2.52 -28.19
C GLN A 7 -3.44 -2.58 -28.54
N GLN A 8 -3.88 -3.62 -29.25
CA GLN A 8 -5.29 -3.79 -29.60
C GLN A 8 -6.15 -4.05 -28.35
N ASP A 9 -5.65 -4.85 -27.40
CA ASP A 9 -6.34 -5.06 -26.11
C ASP A 9 -6.51 -3.73 -25.37
N ILE A 10 -5.45 -2.91 -25.31
CA ILE A 10 -5.50 -1.59 -24.66
C ILE A 10 -6.52 -0.68 -25.33
N ASN A 11 -6.58 -0.65 -26.66
CA ASN A 11 -7.54 0.18 -27.39
C ASN A 11 -8.98 -0.25 -27.05
N ASN A 12 -9.25 -1.55 -27.02
CA ASN A 12 -10.55 -2.08 -26.63
C ASN A 12 -10.92 -1.71 -25.19
N TYR A 13 -9.96 -1.77 -24.25
CA TYR A 13 -10.18 -1.38 -22.86
C TYR A 13 -10.47 0.12 -22.70
N LYS A 14 -9.73 0.98 -23.41
CA LYS A 14 -10.00 2.42 -23.43
C LYS A 14 -11.40 2.72 -23.98
N ASP A 15 -11.82 2.03 -25.04
CA ASP A 15 -13.17 2.16 -25.59
C ASP A 15 -14.24 1.74 -24.59
N GLN A 16 -14.01 0.68 -23.80
CA GLN A 16 -14.92 0.25 -22.74
C GLN A 16 -15.08 1.31 -21.65
N ILE A 17 -13.97 1.93 -21.21
CA ILE A 17 -13.98 3.01 -20.23
C ILE A 17 -14.72 4.23 -20.79
N ASN A 18 -14.42 4.63 -22.02
CA ASN A 18 -15.05 5.78 -22.65
C ASN A 18 -16.58 5.62 -22.80
N LYS A 19 -17.04 4.42 -23.14
CA LYS A 19 -18.47 4.12 -23.34
C LYS A 19 -19.23 3.97 -22.01
N ASN A 20 -18.60 3.36 -21.01
CA ASN A 20 -19.30 2.88 -19.81
C ASN A 20 -18.84 3.57 -18.51
N GLY A 21 -17.95 4.56 -18.58
CA GLY A 21 -17.40 5.27 -17.43
C GLY A 21 -16.79 4.34 -16.39
N VAL A 22 -17.18 4.52 -15.12
CA VAL A 22 -16.72 3.69 -13.99
C VAL A 22 -17.07 2.21 -14.18
N GLY A 23 -18.22 1.89 -14.77
CA GLY A 23 -18.59 0.51 -15.08
C GLY A 23 -17.58 -0.13 -16.05
N GLY A 24 -17.14 0.64 -17.05
CA GLY A 24 -16.09 0.22 -17.98
C GLY A 24 -14.74 0.02 -17.28
N ALA A 25 -14.35 0.95 -16.40
CA ALA A 25 -13.12 0.82 -15.61
C ALA A 25 -13.11 -0.46 -14.74
N ILE A 26 -14.22 -0.77 -14.07
CA ILE A 26 -14.38 -1.99 -13.27
C ILE A 26 -14.23 -3.24 -14.15
N SER A 27 -14.90 -3.28 -15.32
CA SER A 27 -14.80 -4.42 -16.24
C SER A 27 -13.38 -4.60 -16.79
N VAL A 28 -12.68 -3.51 -17.09
CA VAL A 28 -11.28 -3.56 -17.53
C VAL A 28 -10.39 -4.15 -16.44
N TYR A 29 -10.53 -3.70 -15.19
CA TYR A 29 -9.77 -4.26 -14.08
C TYR A 29 -10.04 -5.76 -13.88
N GLN A 30 -11.31 -6.19 -13.94
CA GLN A 30 -11.67 -7.61 -13.88
C GLN A 30 -11.03 -8.42 -15.02
N SER A 31 -11.00 -7.87 -16.24
CA SER A 31 -10.36 -8.53 -17.38
C SER A 31 -8.84 -8.63 -17.25
N LEU A 32 -8.19 -7.63 -16.69
CA LEU A 32 -6.74 -7.64 -16.45
C LEU A 32 -6.38 -8.58 -15.29
N GLN A 33 -7.17 -8.57 -14.22
CA GLN A 33 -7.04 -9.48 -13.08
C GLN A 33 -7.18 -10.95 -13.53
N SER A 34 -8.17 -11.28 -14.37
CA SER A 34 -8.33 -12.65 -14.89
C SER A 34 -7.18 -13.09 -15.81
N LYS A 35 -6.43 -12.12 -16.35
CA LYS A 35 -5.16 -12.35 -17.06
C LYS A 35 -3.96 -12.36 -16.13
N GLY A 36 -4.10 -12.25 -14.81
CA GLY A 36 -3.01 -12.31 -13.83
C GLY A 36 -2.26 -10.99 -13.62
N TYR A 37 -2.85 -9.85 -14.00
CA TYR A 37 -2.34 -8.52 -13.64
C TYR A 37 -2.87 -8.13 -12.26
N THR A 38 -2.06 -8.40 -11.25
CA THR A 38 -2.45 -8.33 -9.84
C THR A 38 -2.76 -6.92 -9.32
N TYR A 39 -2.16 -5.85 -9.89
CA TYR A 39 -2.56 -4.47 -9.58
C TYR A 39 -4.07 -4.24 -9.85
N ALA A 40 -4.58 -4.88 -10.89
CA ALA A 40 -5.97 -4.72 -11.30
C ALA A 40 -6.97 -5.23 -10.26
N GLY A 41 -6.60 -6.23 -9.44
CA GLY A 41 -7.44 -6.68 -8.32
C GLY A 41 -7.65 -5.56 -7.29
N TRP A 42 -6.54 -4.97 -6.81
CA TRP A 42 -6.57 -3.85 -5.86
C TRP A 42 -7.36 -2.66 -6.42
N ALA A 43 -7.03 -2.25 -7.64
CA ALA A 43 -7.65 -1.10 -8.28
C ALA A 43 -9.14 -1.35 -8.59
N GLY A 44 -9.52 -2.58 -8.95
CA GLY A 44 -10.92 -2.97 -9.15
C GLY A 44 -11.75 -2.87 -7.87
N GLY A 45 -11.18 -3.24 -6.72
CA GLY A 45 -11.81 -3.07 -5.40
C GLY A 45 -12.11 -1.60 -5.08
N VAL A 46 -11.11 -0.71 -5.30
CA VAL A 46 -11.25 0.75 -5.11
C VAL A 46 -12.25 1.36 -6.11
N ALA A 47 -12.18 0.96 -7.38
CA ALA A 47 -13.04 1.46 -8.45
C ALA A 47 -14.52 1.08 -8.23
N SER A 48 -14.77 -0.15 -7.76
CA SER A 48 -16.12 -0.59 -7.42
C SER A 48 -16.65 0.02 -6.12
N GLY A 49 -15.76 0.39 -5.19
CA GLY A 49 -16.12 0.87 -3.85
C GLY A 49 -16.81 -0.20 -2.99
N LYS A 50 -16.78 -1.46 -3.41
CA LYS A 50 -17.50 -2.56 -2.75
C LYS A 50 -16.63 -3.38 -1.81
N THR A 51 -15.31 -3.31 -1.95
CA THR A 51 -14.39 -3.99 -1.03
C THR A 51 -14.09 -3.12 0.19
N VAL A 52 -13.80 -3.76 1.32
CA VAL A 52 -13.44 -3.06 2.57
C VAL A 52 -12.21 -2.19 2.36
N THR A 53 -11.18 -2.71 1.68
CA THR A 53 -9.94 -2.01 1.31
C THR A 53 -10.22 -0.84 0.36
N GLY A 54 -11.16 -0.99 -0.59
CA GLY A 54 -11.56 0.05 -1.51
C GLY A 54 -12.24 1.23 -0.82
N GLN A 55 -13.15 0.96 0.11
CA GLN A 55 -13.82 2.00 0.91
C GLN A 55 -12.83 2.70 1.84
N ALA A 56 -11.93 1.95 2.48
CA ALA A 56 -10.87 2.51 3.31
C ALA A 56 -9.97 3.47 2.52
N ALA A 57 -9.60 3.13 1.28
CA ALA A 57 -8.80 4.00 0.43
C ALA A 57 -9.50 5.32 0.08
N LEU A 58 -10.80 5.26 -0.24
CA LEU A 58 -11.60 6.46 -0.54
C LEU A 58 -11.79 7.35 0.70
N ASN A 59 -12.05 6.74 1.85
CA ASN A 59 -12.19 7.44 3.12
C ASN A 59 -10.87 8.11 3.54
N PHE A 60 -9.74 7.40 3.39
CA PHE A 60 -8.41 7.95 3.66
C PHE A 60 -8.12 9.14 2.75
N MET A 61 -8.41 9.04 1.45
CA MET A 61 -8.20 10.13 0.50
C MET A 61 -9.01 11.37 0.89
N ALA A 62 -10.28 11.22 1.26
CA ALA A 62 -11.13 12.32 1.74
C ALA A 62 -10.61 12.94 3.05
N ALA A 63 -10.35 12.10 4.06
CA ALA A 63 -9.91 12.57 5.36
C ALA A 63 -8.54 13.26 5.30
N SER A 64 -7.57 12.67 4.59
CA SER A 64 -6.21 13.21 4.47
C SER A 64 -6.13 14.47 3.59
N SER A 65 -7.07 14.66 2.66
CA SER A 65 -7.13 15.87 1.84
C SER A 65 -7.94 16.99 2.47
N GLY A 66 -8.75 16.69 3.50
CA GLY A 66 -9.71 17.62 4.08
C GLY A 66 -10.81 18.03 3.10
N LYS A 67 -11.05 17.24 2.05
CA LYS A 67 -12.04 17.53 1.01
C LYS A 67 -13.24 16.61 1.12
N THR A 68 -14.39 17.16 0.75
CA THR A 68 -15.59 16.39 0.40
C THR A 68 -15.63 16.26 -1.12
N PHE A 69 -15.90 15.05 -1.62
CA PHE A 69 -16.02 14.79 -3.05
C PHE A 69 -17.47 14.51 -3.42
N SER A 70 -17.93 15.08 -4.53
CA SER A 70 -19.12 14.60 -5.21
C SER A 70 -18.87 13.22 -5.82
N GLU A 71 -19.94 12.50 -6.10
CA GLU A 71 -19.84 11.23 -6.83
C GLU A 71 -19.18 11.41 -8.21
N SER A 72 -19.49 12.50 -8.91
CA SER A 72 -18.87 12.81 -10.21
C SER A 72 -17.35 13.04 -10.10
N GLN A 73 -16.88 13.70 -9.05
CA GLN A 73 -15.45 13.88 -8.81
C GLN A 73 -14.75 12.55 -8.53
N LEU A 74 -15.34 11.70 -7.68
CA LEU A 74 -14.81 10.36 -7.41
C LEU A 74 -14.79 9.49 -8.68
N ASN A 75 -15.84 9.58 -9.51
CA ASN A 75 -15.94 8.83 -10.76
C ASN A 75 -14.86 9.27 -11.76
N ASN A 76 -14.57 10.57 -11.86
CA ASN A 76 -13.47 11.06 -12.71
C ASN A 76 -12.11 10.54 -12.21
N ILE A 77 -11.84 10.60 -10.91
CA ILE A 77 -10.60 10.04 -10.33
C ILE A 77 -10.46 8.55 -10.68
N ARG A 78 -11.53 7.76 -10.54
CA ARG A 78 -11.54 6.32 -10.85
C ARG A 78 -11.25 6.04 -12.33
N ILE A 79 -11.87 6.82 -13.22
CA ILE A 79 -11.67 6.70 -14.68
C ILE A 79 -10.23 7.08 -15.04
N ASP A 80 -9.70 8.17 -14.50
CA ASP A 80 -8.36 8.65 -14.79
C ASP A 80 -7.27 7.72 -14.26
N MET A 81 -7.52 7.06 -13.11
CA MET A 81 -6.66 5.98 -12.61
C MET A 81 -6.62 4.79 -13.58
N ALA A 82 -7.77 4.33 -14.07
CA ALA A 82 -7.84 3.22 -15.02
C ALA A 82 -7.13 3.57 -16.34
N ASN A 83 -7.39 4.76 -16.89
CA ASN A 83 -6.73 5.23 -18.10
C ASN A 83 -5.22 5.37 -17.93
N SER A 84 -4.75 5.86 -16.78
CA SER A 84 -3.32 6.03 -16.52
C SER A 84 -2.61 4.69 -16.31
N TYR A 85 -3.28 3.70 -15.71
CA TYR A 85 -2.79 2.33 -15.67
C TYR A 85 -2.64 1.74 -17.08
N LEU A 86 -3.66 1.87 -17.94
CA LEU A 86 -3.59 1.42 -19.34
C LEU A 86 -2.46 2.11 -20.11
N ASN A 87 -2.29 3.43 -19.93
CA ASN A 87 -1.17 4.18 -20.53
C ASN A 87 0.20 3.69 -20.06
N THR A 88 0.29 3.21 -18.82
CA THR A 88 1.52 2.62 -18.29
C THR A 88 1.78 1.26 -18.93
N LEU A 89 0.75 0.44 -19.14
CA LEU A 89 0.88 -0.82 -19.88
C LEU A 89 1.28 -0.60 -21.35
N VAL A 90 0.81 0.48 -22.01
CA VAL A 90 1.30 0.85 -23.35
C VAL A 90 2.82 1.04 -23.37
N LYS A 91 3.38 1.74 -22.38
CA LYS A 91 4.84 1.92 -22.27
C LYS A 91 5.56 0.58 -22.09
N ASN A 92 4.98 -0.36 -21.33
CA ASN A 92 5.52 -1.72 -21.21
C ASN A 92 5.46 -2.47 -22.54
N ILE A 93 4.35 -2.39 -23.27
CA ILE A 93 4.15 -3.01 -24.60
C ILE A 93 5.19 -2.48 -25.60
N GLU A 94 5.40 -1.17 -25.64
CA GLU A 94 6.40 -0.53 -26.52
C GLU A 94 7.81 -1.02 -26.19
N ARG A 95 8.16 -1.06 -24.91
CA ARG A 95 9.46 -1.57 -24.43
C ARG A 95 9.66 -3.05 -24.75
N ASP A 96 8.61 -3.85 -24.64
CA ASP A 96 8.66 -5.31 -24.73
C ASP A 96 8.37 -5.84 -26.16
N GLY A 97 8.47 -4.98 -27.19
CA GLY A 97 8.40 -5.38 -28.60
C GLY A 97 6.99 -5.59 -29.15
N GLY A 98 6.01 -4.83 -28.66
CA GLY A 98 4.63 -4.82 -29.17
C GLY A 98 3.63 -5.66 -28.36
N LYS A 99 4.07 -6.26 -27.25
CA LYS A 99 3.22 -6.99 -26.29
C LYS A 99 3.89 -7.03 -24.92
N THR A 100 3.12 -7.21 -23.85
CA THR A 100 3.68 -7.44 -22.51
C THR A 100 2.96 -8.55 -21.76
N THR A 101 3.68 -9.21 -20.85
CA THR A 101 3.17 -10.12 -19.82
C THR A 101 3.57 -9.64 -18.42
N SER A 102 4.15 -8.44 -18.33
CA SER A 102 4.65 -7.84 -17.10
C SER A 102 3.63 -6.84 -16.58
N ASP A 103 3.27 -7.00 -15.31
CA ASP A 103 2.52 -5.99 -14.57
C ASP A 103 3.43 -4.76 -14.27
N ILE A 104 2.87 -3.74 -13.65
CA ILE A 104 3.56 -2.49 -13.32
C ILE A 104 4.47 -2.62 -12.09
N SER A 105 5.59 -1.90 -12.12
CA SER A 105 6.43 -1.71 -10.93
C SER A 105 5.80 -0.72 -9.94
N PHE A 106 6.33 -0.69 -8.71
CA PHE A 106 5.91 0.30 -7.71
C PHE A 106 6.17 1.73 -8.18
N GLU A 107 7.31 1.97 -8.83
CA GLU A 107 7.68 3.28 -9.35
C GLU A 107 6.70 3.75 -10.43
N GLN A 108 6.37 2.87 -11.38
CA GLN A 108 5.36 3.14 -12.41
C GLN A 108 3.99 3.44 -11.79
N MET A 109 3.57 2.64 -10.81
CA MET A 109 2.32 2.84 -10.08
C MET A 109 2.28 4.20 -9.40
N ARG A 110 3.32 4.51 -8.62
CA ARG A 110 3.42 5.76 -7.87
C ARG A 110 3.41 6.98 -8.78
N ASP A 111 4.10 6.91 -9.91
CA ASP A 111 4.19 8.01 -10.87
C ASP A 111 2.83 8.38 -11.44
N PHE A 112 2.04 7.39 -11.87
CA PHE A 112 0.71 7.74 -12.37
C PHE A 112 -0.26 8.13 -11.26
N HIS A 113 -0.17 7.55 -10.05
CA HIS A 113 -0.98 8.01 -8.91
C HIS A 113 -0.70 9.48 -8.62
N LYS A 114 0.58 9.88 -8.64
CA LYS A 114 0.99 11.27 -8.42
C LYS A 114 0.41 12.21 -9.46
N ASN A 115 0.41 11.81 -10.73
CA ASN A 115 -0.13 12.62 -11.82
C ASN A 115 -1.65 12.77 -11.70
N VAL A 116 -2.38 11.66 -11.57
CA VAL A 116 -3.84 11.68 -11.42
C VAL A 116 -4.22 12.50 -10.18
N PHE A 117 -3.57 12.28 -9.04
CA PHE A 117 -3.88 13.04 -7.84
C PHE A 117 -3.65 14.53 -8.02
N LYS A 118 -2.53 14.92 -8.64
CA LYS A 118 -2.24 16.32 -8.96
C LYS A 118 -3.34 16.93 -9.84
N ASP A 119 -3.79 16.22 -10.87
CA ASP A 119 -4.82 16.69 -11.80
C ASP A 119 -6.18 16.90 -11.12
N HIS A 120 -6.44 16.17 -10.03
CA HIS A 120 -7.63 16.31 -9.17
C HIS A 120 -7.39 17.21 -7.94
N GLY A 121 -6.30 17.98 -7.94
CA GLY A 121 -5.95 18.91 -6.85
C GLY A 121 -5.61 18.22 -5.53
N LEU A 122 -5.21 16.95 -5.58
CA LEU A 122 -4.74 16.15 -4.45
C LEU A 122 -3.20 16.08 -4.45
N ASN A 123 -2.66 15.67 -3.32
CA ASN A 123 -1.23 15.39 -3.16
C ASN A 123 -1.02 13.87 -3.13
N ILE A 124 0.13 13.38 -3.58
CA ILE A 124 0.48 11.95 -3.51
C ILE A 124 0.34 11.37 -2.09
N ASN A 125 0.54 12.18 -1.04
CA ASN A 125 0.32 11.77 0.35
C ASN A 125 -1.14 11.43 0.70
N ASN A 126 -2.10 11.77 -0.16
CA ASN A 126 -3.50 11.34 -0.03
C ASN A 126 -3.72 9.88 -0.47
N TRP A 127 -2.69 9.22 -1.01
CA TRP A 127 -2.74 7.82 -1.41
C TRP A 127 -2.27 6.94 -0.25
N THR A 128 -3.03 5.90 0.05
CA THR A 128 -2.80 5.00 1.19
C THR A 128 -1.42 4.35 1.19
N LEU A 129 -0.83 4.03 0.03
CA LEU A 129 0.47 3.36 0.00
C LEU A 129 1.66 4.31 0.00
N GLU A 130 1.47 5.61 -0.27
CA GLU A 130 2.59 6.54 -0.46
C GLU A 130 3.54 6.54 0.73
N HIS A 131 3.00 6.82 1.91
CA HIS A 131 3.80 7.02 3.10
C HIS A 131 4.48 5.75 3.61
N PRO A 132 3.78 4.62 3.85
CA PRO A 132 4.43 3.40 4.33
C PRO A 132 5.47 2.92 3.32
N MET A 133 5.17 2.95 2.02
CA MET A 133 6.13 2.51 1.00
C MET A 133 7.31 3.48 0.89
N SER A 134 7.13 4.78 1.13
CA SER A 134 8.25 5.73 1.17
C SER A 134 9.24 5.42 2.29
N LEU A 135 8.74 4.99 3.46
CA LEU A 135 9.58 4.54 4.58
C LEU A 135 10.36 3.28 4.20
N VAL A 136 9.70 2.29 3.60
CA VAL A 136 10.37 1.08 3.10
C VAL A 136 11.45 1.46 2.09
N GLY A 137 11.14 2.30 1.10
CA GLY A 137 12.13 2.74 0.12
C GLY A 137 13.32 3.48 0.73
N LYS A 138 13.07 4.33 1.74
CA LYS A 138 14.11 5.13 2.41
C LYS A 138 15.04 4.30 3.30
N TYR A 139 14.49 3.33 4.04
CA TYR A 139 15.23 2.61 5.07
C TYR A 139 15.61 1.18 4.68
N ALA A 140 14.80 0.50 3.87
CA ALA A 140 15.09 -0.84 3.32
C ALA A 140 15.61 -0.82 1.87
N GLY A 141 15.51 0.32 1.19
CA GLY A 141 15.98 0.52 -0.18
C GLY A 141 14.94 0.18 -1.25
N LYS A 142 15.15 0.69 -2.47
CA LYS A 142 14.21 0.54 -3.60
C LYS A 142 13.93 -0.92 -3.98
N LYS A 143 14.92 -1.81 -3.90
CA LYS A 143 14.73 -3.23 -4.22
C LYS A 143 13.77 -3.92 -3.23
N ALA A 144 13.88 -3.59 -1.94
CA ALA A 144 12.97 -4.08 -0.92
C ALA A 144 11.56 -3.51 -1.10
N GLN A 145 11.46 -2.21 -1.40
CA GLN A 145 10.20 -1.54 -1.72
C GLN A 145 9.48 -2.22 -2.90
N GLU A 146 10.19 -2.49 -3.99
CA GLU A 146 9.62 -3.19 -5.15
C GLU A 146 9.20 -4.62 -4.79
N LYS A 147 10.04 -5.38 -4.07
CA LYS A 147 9.69 -6.74 -3.65
C LYS A 147 8.45 -6.76 -2.76
N TYR A 148 8.35 -5.81 -1.83
CA TYR A 148 7.20 -5.67 -0.95
C TYR A 148 5.94 -5.31 -1.75
N TRP A 149 6.05 -4.42 -2.74
CA TRP A 149 4.95 -4.11 -3.66
C TRP A 149 4.47 -5.34 -4.43
N GLN A 150 5.39 -6.11 -5.02
CA GLN A 150 5.04 -7.28 -5.81
C GLN A 150 4.37 -8.38 -4.98
N ASP A 151 4.66 -8.46 -3.68
CA ASP A 151 3.98 -9.40 -2.79
C ASP A 151 2.63 -8.86 -2.32
N LEU A 152 2.55 -7.55 -2.06
CA LEU A 152 1.28 -6.87 -1.76
C LEU A 152 0.30 -6.98 -2.93
N SER A 153 0.75 -6.76 -4.17
CA SER A 153 -0.12 -6.73 -5.35
C SER A 153 -0.80 -8.07 -5.57
N LYS A 154 -0.09 -9.19 -5.35
CA LYS A 154 -0.61 -10.57 -5.47
C LYS A 154 -1.80 -10.89 -4.56
N THR A 155 -2.00 -10.10 -3.50
CA THR A 155 -3.18 -10.25 -2.63
C THR A 155 -4.46 -9.73 -3.27
N GLU A 156 -4.33 -8.99 -4.39
CA GLU A 156 -5.43 -8.46 -5.19
C GLU A 156 -6.44 -7.59 -4.40
N GLY A 157 -6.09 -7.19 -3.17
CA GLY A 157 -6.88 -6.29 -2.35
C GLY A 157 -8.16 -6.90 -1.77
N ASP A 158 -8.35 -8.21 -1.88
CA ASP A 158 -9.52 -8.93 -1.36
C ASP A 158 -9.13 -10.06 -0.39
N GLY A 159 -10.09 -10.47 0.45
CA GLY A 159 -9.91 -11.54 1.42
C GLY A 159 -9.07 -11.18 2.65
N VAL A 160 -8.79 -12.21 3.47
CA VAL A 160 -8.06 -12.06 4.74
C VAL A 160 -6.63 -11.56 4.53
N ASP A 161 -5.98 -11.97 3.44
CA ASP A 161 -4.59 -11.61 3.16
C ASP A 161 -4.42 -10.12 2.87
N ALA A 162 -5.38 -9.48 2.19
CA ALA A 162 -5.36 -8.04 1.97
C ALA A 162 -5.52 -7.24 3.28
N LEU A 163 -6.30 -7.75 4.23
CA LEU A 163 -6.44 -7.17 5.57
C LEU A 163 -5.14 -7.29 6.37
N TRP A 164 -4.52 -8.48 6.36
CA TRP A 164 -3.23 -8.71 7.02
C TRP A 164 -2.12 -7.83 6.46
N ASN A 165 -2.07 -7.65 5.14
CA ASN A 165 -1.06 -6.79 4.52
C ASN A 165 -1.32 -5.29 4.78
N SER A 166 -2.58 -4.87 4.84
CA SER A 166 -2.92 -3.50 5.27
C SER A 166 -2.48 -3.25 6.72
N HIS A 167 -2.63 -4.26 7.60
CA HIS A 167 -2.15 -4.21 8.97
C HIS A 167 -0.61 -4.25 9.06
N SER A 168 0.07 -5.01 8.20
CA SER A 168 1.53 -5.04 8.13
C SER A 168 2.11 -3.65 7.78
N LEU A 169 1.55 -2.98 6.76
CA LEU A 169 1.93 -1.61 6.39
C LEU A 169 1.68 -0.61 7.54
N GLN A 170 0.58 -0.78 8.27
CA GLN A 170 0.27 0.04 9.46
C GLN A 170 1.30 -0.17 10.58
N ASN A 171 1.72 -1.42 10.81
CA ASN A 171 2.69 -1.71 11.85
C ASN A 171 4.08 -1.21 11.48
N ILE A 172 4.47 -1.22 10.21
CA ILE A 172 5.70 -0.56 9.72
C ILE A 172 5.68 0.94 10.07
N VAL A 173 4.55 1.61 9.87
CA VAL A 173 4.39 3.03 10.23
C VAL A 173 4.45 3.23 11.75
N THR A 174 3.88 2.30 12.52
CA THR A 174 3.89 2.34 13.99
C THR A 174 5.30 2.17 14.54
N ASP A 175 6.04 1.17 14.07
CA ASP A 175 7.44 0.93 14.40
C ASP A 175 8.29 2.16 14.05
N ALA A 176 8.07 2.74 12.86
CA ALA A 176 8.78 3.94 12.45
C ALA A 176 8.50 5.13 13.38
N GLY A 177 7.30 5.24 13.95
CA GLY A 177 6.96 6.24 14.96
C GLY A 177 7.64 6.01 16.31
N GLN A 178 7.88 4.75 16.66
CA GLN A 178 8.69 4.33 17.82
C GLN A 178 10.19 4.50 17.58
N GLY A 179 10.60 4.56 16.31
CA GLY A 179 11.91 4.99 15.89
C GLY A 179 12.79 3.93 15.27
N PHE A 180 12.20 2.85 14.79
CA PHE A 180 12.93 1.77 14.14
C PHE A 180 12.11 1.16 12.99
N ILE A 181 12.78 0.44 12.09
CA ILE A 181 12.19 -0.54 11.19
C ILE A 181 13.02 -1.81 11.31
N VAL A 182 12.39 -2.97 11.35
CA VAL A 182 13.09 -4.26 11.37
C VAL A 182 13.10 -4.84 9.97
N ILE A 183 14.25 -5.37 9.55
CA ILE A 183 14.46 -5.91 8.20
C ILE A 183 14.95 -7.35 8.31
N ASP A 184 14.31 -8.24 7.57
CA ASP A 184 14.85 -9.56 7.25
C ASP A 184 16.12 -9.42 6.41
N VAL A 185 17.26 -9.89 6.92
CA VAL A 185 18.56 -9.78 6.25
C VAL A 185 18.58 -10.55 4.94
N ASP A 186 17.91 -11.70 4.87
CA ASP A 186 17.93 -12.58 3.70
C ASP A 186 17.05 -12.04 2.57
N SER A 187 15.82 -11.67 2.90
CA SER A 187 14.87 -11.18 1.90
C SER A 187 14.98 -9.67 1.64
N GLY A 188 15.62 -8.92 2.54
CA GLY A 188 15.68 -7.46 2.55
C GLY A 188 14.35 -6.79 2.89
N LYS A 189 13.31 -7.54 3.26
CA LYS A 189 11.97 -7.00 3.50
C LYS A 189 11.81 -6.45 4.91
N PRO A 190 11.00 -5.41 5.10
CA PRO A 190 10.58 -5.01 6.44
C PRO A 190 9.71 -6.11 7.08
N ILE A 191 9.98 -6.40 8.35
CA ILE A 191 9.14 -7.23 9.22
C ILE A 191 8.57 -6.31 10.30
N PRO A 192 7.24 -6.20 10.45
CA PRO A 192 6.67 -5.52 11.60
C PRO A 192 7.13 -6.13 12.93
N SER A 193 7.43 -5.31 13.93
CA SER A 193 7.86 -5.80 15.25
C SER A 193 6.83 -6.72 15.90
N SER A 194 5.54 -6.52 15.62
CA SER A 194 4.44 -7.37 16.07
C SER A 194 4.55 -8.81 15.58
N ASP A 195 5.23 -9.02 14.44
CA ASP A 195 5.27 -10.30 13.74
C ASP A 195 6.57 -11.06 14.07
N LEU A 196 7.52 -10.45 14.78
CA LEU A 196 8.81 -11.05 15.11
C LEU A 196 8.69 -12.32 15.95
N ASN A 197 7.73 -12.37 16.89
CA ASN A 197 7.54 -13.58 17.69
C ASN A 197 7.15 -14.77 16.81
N ALA A 198 6.17 -14.58 15.91
CA ALA A 198 5.76 -15.61 14.97
C ALA A 198 6.90 -15.98 14.00
N TRP A 199 7.71 -15.01 13.60
CA TRP A 199 8.88 -15.23 12.76
C TRP A 199 9.94 -16.10 13.46
N PHE A 200 10.25 -15.84 14.74
CA PHE A 200 11.16 -16.70 15.52
C PHE A 200 10.56 -18.08 15.80
N GLU A 201 9.25 -18.17 16.09
CA GLU A 201 8.55 -19.44 16.28
C GLU A 201 8.55 -20.32 15.02
N ALA A 202 8.60 -19.71 13.83
CA ALA A 202 8.78 -20.41 12.56
C ALA A 202 10.21 -20.94 12.33
N GLY A 203 11.12 -20.76 13.30
CA GLY A 203 12.49 -21.30 13.29
C GLY A 203 13.51 -20.42 12.56
N HIS A 204 13.18 -19.17 12.27
CA HIS A 204 14.13 -18.23 11.70
C HIS A 204 15.14 -17.71 12.73
N ASP A 205 16.38 -17.46 12.28
CA ASP A 205 17.49 -17.07 13.14
C ASP A 205 17.34 -15.63 13.68
N PRO A 206 17.46 -15.39 15.01
CA PRO A 206 17.53 -14.04 15.57
C PRO A 206 18.60 -13.11 14.95
N GLU A 207 19.70 -13.65 14.44
CA GLU A 207 20.71 -12.88 13.69
C GLU A 207 20.26 -12.51 12.26
N GLY A 208 19.20 -13.16 11.77
CA GLY A 208 18.57 -12.92 10.47
C GLY A 208 17.72 -11.65 10.42
N VAL A 209 17.69 -10.82 11.47
CA VAL A 209 17.02 -9.52 11.46
C VAL A 209 17.99 -8.37 11.75
N LYS A 210 17.77 -7.25 11.05
CA LYS A 210 18.47 -5.99 11.24
C LYS A 210 17.51 -4.90 11.67
N VAL A 211 17.77 -4.28 12.82
CA VAL A 211 17.03 -3.11 13.28
C VAL A 211 17.68 -1.84 12.72
N ILE A 212 16.91 -1.07 11.96
CA ILE A 212 17.36 0.21 11.38
C ILE A 212 16.75 1.37 12.16
N PRO A 213 17.56 2.26 12.76
CA PRO A 213 17.05 3.43 13.45
C PRO A 213 16.46 4.45 12.47
N ILE A 214 15.33 5.05 12.86
CA ILE A 214 14.63 6.08 12.10
C ILE A 214 15.03 7.47 12.59
N SER A 215 15.19 8.40 11.64
CA SER A 215 15.54 9.80 11.93
C SER A 215 14.50 10.50 12.81
N ASP A 216 14.92 11.45 13.64
CA ASP A 216 14.00 12.24 14.49
C ASP A 216 12.93 12.99 13.69
N GLU A 217 13.27 13.44 12.48
CA GLU A 217 12.34 14.10 11.58
C GLU A 217 11.20 13.14 11.15
N ASP A 218 11.54 11.95 10.69
CA ASP A 218 10.55 10.97 10.26
C ASP A 218 9.74 10.42 11.43
N LYS A 219 10.36 10.24 12.60
CA LYS A 219 9.67 9.88 13.85
C LYS A 219 8.57 10.89 14.20
N LYS A 220 8.86 12.19 14.07
CA LYS A 220 7.88 13.27 14.32
C LYS A 220 6.74 13.25 13.31
N LYS A 221 7.02 12.95 12.03
CA LYS A 221 5.98 12.84 10.98
C LYS A 221 4.97 11.73 11.28
N GLN A 222 5.38 10.62 11.90
CA GLN A 222 4.46 9.52 12.26
C GLN A 222 3.51 9.87 13.39
N ARG A 223 4.02 10.57 14.42
CA ARG A 223 3.26 10.90 15.62
C ARG A 223 2.13 11.91 15.38
N ASN A 224 2.19 12.66 14.27
CA ASN A 224 1.35 13.84 14.05
C ASN A 224 0.22 13.67 13.02
N GLY A 225 -0.08 12.47 12.50
CA GLY A 225 -1.30 12.38 11.65
C GLY A 225 -1.61 11.04 11.00
N TRP A 226 -0.62 10.23 10.64
CA TRP A 226 -0.88 9.05 9.81
C TRP A 226 -1.63 7.93 10.56
N ILE A 227 -1.25 7.69 11.82
CA ILE A 227 -1.91 6.72 12.71
C ILE A 227 -3.37 7.15 12.97
N MET A 228 -3.62 8.43 13.26
CA MET A 228 -4.94 8.98 13.60
C MET A 228 -5.95 8.91 12.44
N LEU A 229 -5.52 9.15 11.21
CA LEU A 229 -6.38 9.12 10.01
C LEU A 229 -6.94 7.72 9.71
N ILE A 230 -6.22 6.65 10.09
CA ILE A 230 -6.65 5.27 9.91
C ILE A 230 -7.62 4.83 11.01
N TRP A 231 -7.43 5.29 12.26
CA TRP A 231 -8.38 5.01 13.37
C TRP A 231 -9.78 5.60 13.16
N MET A 232 -9.94 6.54 12.24
CA MET A 232 -11.25 7.11 11.85
C MET A 232 -11.95 6.30 10.75
N ILE A 233 -11.28 5.31 10.15
CA ILE A 233 -11.90 4.39 9.19
C ILE A 233 -12.51 3.26 10.01
N PRO A 234 -13.86 3.13 10.08
CA PRO A 234 -14.46 2.01 10.77
C PRO A 234 -14.02 0.74 10.05
N LEU A 235 -13.25 -0.12 10.74
CA LEU A 235 -13.19 -1.52 10.37
C LEU A 235 -14.63 -2.00 10.53
N SER A 236 -15.35 -2.20 9.42
CA SER A 236 -16.71 -2.71 9.44
C SER A 236 -16.72 -4.19 9.83
N THR A 237 -16.29 -4.48 11.04
CA THR A 237 -16.66 -5.69 11.74
C THR A 237 -17.58 -5.22 12.85
N GLY A 238 -18.88 -5.49 12.68
CA GLY A 238 -19.88 -5.27 13.71
C GLY A 238 -19.49 -6.04 14.96
N ARG A 239 -18.83 -5.35 15.90
CA ARG A 239 -18.83 -5.63 17.33
C ARG A 239 -18.19 -4.42 18.02
N GLU A 240 -19.01 -3.72 18.79
CA GLU A 240 -18.54 -2.78 19.80
C GLU A 240 -17.41 -3.41 20.61
N ASN A 241 -16.23 -2.80 20.63
CA ASN A 241 -15.21 -3.11 21.62
C ASN A 241 -14.70 -1.81 22.24
N SER A 242 -15.52 -1.32 23.18
CA SER A 242 -15.22 -0.30 24.19
C SER A 242 -14.01 -0.66 25.10
N SER A 243 -13.36 -1.80 24.89
CA SER A 243 -12.27 -2.32 25.74
C SER A 243 -10.85 -1.95 25.28
N TYR A 244 -10.62 -1.53 24.04
CA TYR A 244 -9.26 -1.28 23.53
C TYR A 244 -8.59 -0.01 24.07
N LEU A 245 -9.36 0.98 24.52
CA LEU A 245 -8.83 2.24 25.06
C LEU A 245 -8.22 2.12 26.47
N ARG A 246 -8.33 0.96 27.13
CA ARG A 246 -7.80 0.76 28.50
C ARG A 246 -6.51 -0.06 28.61
N MET A 247 -6.00 -0.65 27.52
CA MET A 247 -4.96 -1.69 27.63
C MET A 247 -3.57 -1.31 27.10
N MET A 248 -3.32 -0.06 26.69
CA MET A 248 -1.98 0.37 26.26
C MET A 248 -1.40 1.52 27.10
N ARG A 249 -1.02 1.18 28.33
CA ARG A 249 0.17 1.75 28.97
C ARG A 249 1.12 0.59 29.32
N PRO A 250 2.14 0.29 28.51
CA PRO A 250 3.14 -0.69 28.90
C PRO A 250 3.98 -0.12 30.06
N LYS A 251 3.87 -0.73 31.24
CA LYS A 251 4.74 -0.48 32.42
C LYS A 251 6.13 -1.13 32.30
N TRP A 252 6.52 -1.59 31.12
CA TRP A 252 7.73 -2.39 30.91
C TRP A 252 8.61 -1.79 29.80
N PHE A 253 9.39 -0.76 30.15
CA PHE A 253 10.57 -0.35 29.39
C PHE A 253 11.54 0.51 30.24
N LEU A 254 11.94 0.00 31.41
CA LEU A 254 12.99 0.63 32.25
C LEU A 254 14.00 -0.36 32.85
N ARG A 255 14.12 -1.59 32.33
CA ARG A 255 15.11 -2.55 32.82
C ARG A 255 15.73 -3.39 31.72
N SER A 256 16.60 -2.79 30.91
CA SER A 256 17.68 -3.51 30.20
C SER A 256 18.72 -2.59 29.52
N LEU A 257 18.85 -1.33 29.93
CA LEU A 257 19.96 -0.44 29.56
C LEU A 257 20.78 -0.11 30.81
N SER A 258 21.46 -1.11 31.36
CA SER A 258 22.38 -0.94 32.49
C SER A 258 23.48 -1.99 32.51
N ILE A 259 24.08 -2.35 31.36
CA ILE A 259 25.37 -3.07 31.32
C ILE A 259 26.14 -2.59 30.09
N LEU A 260 26.78 -1.43 30.19
CA LEU A 260 27.96 -1.05 29.38
C LEU A 260 28.52 0.29 29.87
N THR A 261 29.02 0.32 31.11
CA THR A 261 29.97 1.34 31.56
C THR A 261 30.82 0.78 32.71
N VAL A 262 31.84 -0.02 32.37
CA VAL A 262 33.04 -0.20 33.21
C VAL A 262 34.22 -0.37 32.24
N MET A 263 35.01 0.69 32.08
CA MET A 263 36.45 0.73 31.75
C MET A 263 36.80 2.18 31.39
N VAL A 264 37.17 2.98 32.38
CA VAL A 264 38.51 3.51 32.72
C VAL A 264 38.35 4.33 33.99
#